data_AF-A0A674AG74-F1
#
_entry.id   AF-A0A674AG74-F1
#
_cell.length_a   1.000
_cell.length_b   1.000
_cell.length_c   1.000
_cell.angle_alpha   90.00
_cell.angle_beta   90.00
_cell.angle_gamma   90.00
#
_symmetry.space_group_name_H-M   'P 1'
#
loop_
_entity.id
_entity.type
_entity.pdbx_description
1 polymer ?
#
loop_
_entity_poly.entity_id
_entity_poly.type
_entity_poly.pdbx_seq_one_letter_code
_entity_poly.pdbx_strand_id
1 'polypeptide(L)'
;TQTHYRDTDTLHRYRHITEIHWLNSDSIVLCDLVSVVLGQNVWSVTYTKKSICALKGSTVELHCSYTYPSGTVTTTLWFTESGTGKEPKDLGQDPEYAGRLECHGDQKNCHTLRITDLRESDSAEYKFRLLTDQTGGKYIGSPGVTLYVTDVVLEMDPTSVSERENVTLICRTKCTLDPITAYSWYKNGQPIPNSNTSSPGYSLFSVSSEDTGRYSCAVEGHEDLPSAEETLTVTCQYIVGFI
;
A
#
# COMPACT_ATOMS: atom_id res chain seq x y z
N THR A 1 39.16 7.56 68.77
CA THR A 1 37.84 6.96 69.09
C THR A 1 36.81 8.06 68.95
N GLN A 2 36.11 8.05 67.82
CA GLN A 2 35.31 9.16 67.32
C GLN A 2 33.84 8.93 67.66
N THR A 3 33.22 9.91 68.29
CA THR A 3 31.82 9.95 68.73
C THR A 3 30.89 10.15 67.53
N HIS A 4 29.90 9.27 67.37
CA HIS A 4 28.79 9.43 66.43
C HIS A 4 27.49 9.61 67.22
N TYR A 5 26.78 10.71 66.96
CA TYR A 5 25.43 10.99 67.47
C TYR A 5 24.40 10.77 66.35
N ARG A 6 23.18 10.43 66.78
CA ARG A 6 21.90 10.22 66.06
C ARG A 6 21.51 11.44 65.20
N ASP A 7 20.46 11.50 64.39
CA ASP A 7 19.19 10.79 64.32
C ASP A 7 18.50 11.13 62.97
N THR A 8 17.36 10.48 62.80
CA THR A 8 16.37 10.42 61.72
C THR A 8 15.72 11.71 61.19
N ASP A 9 15.15 11.55 59.99
CA ASP A 9 13.93 12.16 59.41
C ASP A 9 14.05 13.42 58.53
N THR A 10 13.56 13.35 57.28
CA THR A 10 12.69 14.37 56.61
C THR A 10 12.46 14.17 55.10
N LEU A 11 11.17 14.25 54.73
CA LEU A 11 10.54 14.74 53.48
C LEU A 11 11.45 15.03 52.27
N HIS A 12 11.13 14.43 51.11
CA HIS A 12 11.49 14.99 49.81
C HIS A 12 10.28 15.57 49.07
N ARG A 13 10.19 16.88 49.25
CA ARG A 13 9.38 17.88 48.55
C ARG A 13 9.77 17.91 47.07
N TYR A 14 8.79 17.77 46.18
CA TYR A 14 8.90 18.13 44.76
C TYR A 14 9.40 19.58 44.61
N ARG A 15 10.47 19.77 43.85
CA ARG A 15 10.88 21.08 43.34
C ARG A 15 10.93 21.02 41.81
N HIS A 16 9.99 21.72 41.19
CA HIS A 16 10.16 22.28 39.86
C HIS A 16 11.37 23.23 39.89
N ILE A 17 12.29 23.08 38.95
CA ILE A 17 13.26 24.12 38.61
C ILE A 17 13.11 24.38 37.12
N THR A 18 12.51 25.52 36.81
CA THR A 18 12.64 26.22 35.53
C THR A 18 13.83 27.16 35.64
N GLU A 19 14.89 26.93 34.87
CA GLU A 19 15.90 27.96 34.59
C GLU A 19 16.52 27.66 33.22
N ILE A 20 16.24 28.51 32.23
CA ILE A 20 16.89 28.51 30.92
C ILE A 20 17.99 29.55 30.99
N HIS A 21 19.25 29.10 31.06
CA HIS A 21 20.41 29.95 30.87
C HIS A 21 20.90 29.82 29.43
N TRP A 22 20.81 30.92 28.68
CA TRP A 22 21.43 31.05 27.37
C TRP A 22 22.90 31.45 27.53
N LEU A 23 23.82 30.55 27.18
CA LEU A 23 25.22 30.89 26.91
C LEU A 23 25.53 30.45 25.47
N ASN A 24 25.90 31.43 24.65
CA ASN A 24 26.37 31.20 23.27
C ASN A 24 27.76 30.56 23.27
N SER A 25 27.93 29.55 22.41
CA SER A 25 29.11 29.26 21.56
C SER A 25 29.38 27.75 21.48
N ASP A 26 29.15 27.20 20.28
CA ASP A 26 29.69 25.96 19.73
C ASP A 26 29.66 24.68 20.59
N SER A 27 28.54 23.94 20.53
CA SER A 27 28.53 22.48 20.63
C SER A 27 27.22 21.91 20.09
N ILE A 28 27.36 20.96 19.16
CA ILE A 28 26.28 20.15 18.59
C ILE A 28 25.56 19.45 19.75
N VAL A 29 24.31 19.83 20.00
CA VAL A 29 23.42 19.06 20.89
C VAL A 29 23.04 17.80 20.12
N LEU A 30 23.78 16.71 20.36
CA LEU A 30 23.23 15.38 20.19
C LEU A 30 22.05 15.29 21.16
N CYS A 31 20.84 15.48 20.63
CA CYS A 31 19.64 15.01 21.30
C CYS A 31 19.73 13.48 21.35
N ASP A 32 20.44 12.97 22.36
CA ASP A 32 20.33 11.57 22.73
C ASP A 32 18.85 11.32 23.03
N LEU A 33 18.19 10.60 22.11
CA LEU A 33 16.95 9.91 22.40
C LEU A 33 17.29 8.94 23.53
N VAL A 34 17.08 9.37 24.77
CA VAL A 34 16.88 8.43 25.86
C VAL A 34 15.55 7.77 25.53
N SER A 35 15.61 6.67 24.77
CA SER A 35 14.52 5.71 24.67
C SER A 35 14.33 5.15 26.06
N VAL A 36 13.52 5.83 26.85
CA VAL A 36 12.92 5.26 28.05
C VAL A 36 12.02 4.13 27.53
N VAL A 37 12.55 2.91 27.54
CA VAL A 37 11.77 1.68 27.33
C VAL A 37 10.91 1.51 28.59
N LEU A 38 9.84 2.29 28.68
CA LEU A 38 8.71 2.01 29.56
C LEU A 38 7.81 1.02 28.82
N GLY A 39 7.48 -0.08 29.50
CA GLY A 39 6.65 -1.16 28.96
C GLY A 39 5.39 -0.67 28.24
N GLN A 40 5.06 -1.39 27.17
CA GLN A 40 4.00 -1.13 26.20
C GLN A 40 2.59 -1.07 26.83
N ASN A 41 2.20 0.06 27.43
CA ASN A 41 0.83 0.33 27.91
C ASN A 41 0.30 1.66 27.37
N VAL A 42 0.63 1.99 26.11
CA VAL A 42 0.17 3.20 25.43
C VAL A 42 -0.72 2.81 24.26
N TRP A 43 -1.70 3.65 23.95
CA TRP A 43 -2.52 3.51 22.76
C TRP A 43 -1.66 3.55 21.51
N SER A 44 -1.74 2.50 20.68
CA SER A 44 -1.06 2.48 19.39
C SER A 44 -1.81 1.61 18.41
N VAL A 45 -1.72 1.95 17.13
CA VAL A 45 -2.14 1.11 16.00
C VAL A 45 -0.99 1.14 15.00
N THR A 46 -0.53 -0.03 14.60
CA THR A 46 0.57 -0.22 13.66
C THR A 46 0.08 -1.00 12.46
N TYR A 47 0.19 -0.43 11.27
CA TYR A 47 -0.19 -1.09 10.03
C TYR A 47 1.01 -1.84 9.44
N THR A 48 0.78 -3.02 8.85
CA THR A 48 1.85 -3.81 8.20
C THR A 48 2.46 -3.07 7.02
N LYS A 49 1.62 -2.41 6.22
CA LYS A 49 2.02 -1.62 5.06
C LYS A 49 1.45 -0.21 5.18
N LYS A 50 2.22 0.79 4.75
CA LYS A 50 1.77 2.20 4.67
C LYS A 50 1.04 2.50 3.37
N SER A 51 1.44 1.83 2.30
CA SER A 51 0.86 1.98 0.96
C SER A 51 0.79 0.61 0.30
N ILE A 52 -0.29 0.34 -0.43
CA ILE A 52 -0.49 -0.88 -1.20
C ILE A 52 -1.01 -0.48 -2.59
N CYS A 53 -0.44 -1.09 -3.62
CA CYS A 53 -0.98 -1.06 -4.97
C CYS A 53 -1.57 -2.45 -5.26
N ALA A 54 -2.79 -2.51 -5.80
CA ALA A 54 -3.47 -3.75 -6.15
C ALA A 54 -4.22 -3.62 -7.48
N LEU A 55 -4.41 -4.75 -8.16
CA LEU A 55 -5.14 -4.77 -9.42
C LEU A 55 -6.65 -4.70 -9.19
N LYS A 56 -7.35 -3.99 -10.06
CA LYS A 56 -8.82 -4.04 -10.11
C LYS A 56 -9.30 -5.47 -10.34
N GLY A 57 -10.37 -5.88 -9.66
CA GLY A 57 -10.89 -7.25 -9.67
C GLY A 57 -10.14 -8.22 -8.75
N SER A 58 -8.95 -7.84 -8.25
CA SER A 58 -8.19 -8.66 -7.31
C SER A 58 -8.66 -8.46 -5.86
N THR A 59 -7.92 -9.04 -4.89
CA THR A 59 -8.21 -8.96 -3.46
C THR A 59 -7.02 -8.37 -2.71
N VAL A 60 -7.30 -7.52 -1.71
CA VAL A 60 -6.28 -6.98 -0.80
C VAL A 60 -6.61 -7.29 0.65
N GLU A 61 -5.58 -7.46 1.46
CA GLU A 61 -5.70 -7.59 2.92
C GLU A 61 -4.97 -6.42 3.61
N LEU A 62 -5.72 -5.62 4.35
CA LEU A 62 -5.23 -4.53 5.17
C LEU A 62 -5.11 -5.04 6.61
N HIS A 63 -3.87 -5.20 7.07
CA HIS A 63 -3.58 -5.69 8.41
C HIS A 63 -3.06 -4.58 9.32
N CYS A 64 -3.55 -4.57 10.55
CA CYS A 64 -2.98 -3.78 11.64
C CYS A 64 -2.84 -4.62 12.92
N SER A 65 -1.92 -4.19 13.77
CA SER A 65 -1.82 -4.60 15.17
C SER A 65 -2.01 -3.38 16.06
N TYR A 66 -2.44 -3.56 17.30
CA TYR A 66 -2.72 -2.43 18.18
C TYR A 66 -2.45 -2.77 19.65
N THR A 67 -2.13 -1.73 20.43
CA THR A 67 -1.93 -1.81 21.88
C THR A 67 -2.81 -0.78 22.57
N TYR A 68 -3.21 -1.07 23.80
CA TYR A 68 -4.00 -0.15 24.62
C TYR A 68 -3.68 -0.37 26.10
N PRO A 69 -3.87 0.65 26.97
CA PRO A 69 -3.36 0.60 28.35
C PRO A 69 -4.10 -0.40 29.26
N SER A 70 -5.42 -0.55 29.13
CA SER A 70 -6.23 -1.47 29.95
C SER A 70 -7.66 -1.59 29.40
N GLY A 71 -8.47 -2.47 30.03
CA GLY A 71 -9.86 -2.72 29.63
C GLY A 71 -10.01 -3.83 28.60
N THR A 72 -11.20 -3.93 28.04
CA THR A 72 -11.54 -4.92 26.99
C THR A 72 -11.90 -4.20 25.70
N VAL A 73 -11.41 -4.70 24.56
CA VAL A 73 -11.83 -4.20 23.25
C VAL A 73 -13.31 -4.53 23.06
N THR A 74 -14.12 -3.50 22.87
CA THR A 74 -15.57 -3.64 22.67
C THR A 74 -15.92 -3.61 21.19
N THR A 75 -15.21 -2.80 20.41
CA THR A 75 -15.48 -2.61 18.99
C THR A 75 -14.22 -2.20 18.25
N THR A 76 -14.06 -2.74 17.04
CA THR A 76 -13.06 -2.32 16.06
C THR A 76 -13.79 -1.96 14.78
N LEU A 77 -13.38 -0.89 14.11
CA LEU A 77 -13.95 -0.52 12.82
C LEU A 77 -12.88 -0.01 11.86
N TRP A 78 -13.11 -0.28 10.58
CA TRP A 78 -12.34 0.30 9.48
C TRP A 78 -13.19 1.37 8.80
N PHE A 79 -12.55 2.46 8.40
CA PHE A 79 -13.21 3.56 7.73
C PHE A 79 -12.26 4.26 6.76
N THR A 80 -12.83 4.89 5.75
CA THR A 80 -12.14 5.87 4.90
C THR A 80 -12.47 7.28 5.39
N GLU A 81 -11.59 8.24 5.12
CA GLU A 81 -11.75 9.60 5.65
C GLU A 81 -13.08 10.25 5.23
N SER A 82 -13.90 10.62 6.22
CA SER A 82 -15.24 11.16 6.02
C SER A 82 -15.35 12.64 6.44
N GLY A 83 -14.46 13.50 5.97
CA GLY A 83 -14.48 14.95 6.27
C GLY A 83 -14.21 15.31 7.73
N THR A 84 -13.79 16.56 7.98
CA THR A 84 -13.39 17.01 9.32
C THR A 84 -14.58 17.07 10.29
N GLY A 85 -14.43 16.46 11.47
CA GLY A 85 -15.39 16.57 12.57
C GLY A 85 -16.62 15.65 12.51
N LYS A 86 -16.70 14.73 11.54
CA LYS A 86 -17.73 13.68 11.52
C LYS A 86 -17.25 12.43 12.24
N GLU A 87 -18.17 11.74 12.92
CA GLU A 87 -17.88 10.43 13.50
C GLU A 87 -17.61 9.40 12.38
N PRO A 88 -16.50 8.66 12.45
CA PRO A 88 -16.19 7.59 11.52
C PRO A 88 -17.32 6.59 11.35
N LYS A 89 -17.72 6.35 10.11
CA LYS A 89 -18.69 5.30 9.74
C LYS A 89 -17.94 4.03 9.36
N ASP A 90 -18.36 2.90 9.92
CA ASP A 90 -17.82 1.59 9.58
C ASP A 90 -18.08 1.25 8.10
N LEU A 91 -17.03 0.84 7.39
CA LEU A 91 -17.08 0.36 6.01
C LEU A 91 -18.04 -0.82 5.84
N GLY A 92 -18.19 -1.67 6.87
CA GLY A 92 -19.16 -2.77 6.84
C GLY A 92 -20.62 -2.32 6.70
N GLN A 93 -20.91 -1.04 6.96
CA GLN A 93 -22.24 -0.42 6.81
C GLN A 93 -22.37 0.42 5.53
N ASP A 94 -21.36 0.38 4.67
CA ASP A 94 -21.37 1.06 3.39
C ASP A 94 -21.90 0.10 2.29
N PRO A 95 -23.02 0.45 1.63
CA PRO A 95 -23.56 -0.35 0.53
C PRO A 95 -22.58 -0.60 -0.61
N GLU A 96 -21.61 0.28 -0.85
CA GLU A 96 -20.60 0.11 -1.91
C GLU A 96 -19.68 -1.10 -1.65
N TYR A 97 -19.54 -1.50 -0.39
CA TYR A 97 -18.69 -2.59 0.06
C TYR A 97 -19.49 -3.86 0.40
N ALA A 98 -20.81 -3.84 0.21
CA ALA A 98 -21.70 -4.97 0.51
C ALA A 98 -21.28 -6.23 -0.27
N GLY A 99 -21.04 -7.31 0.47
CA GLY A 99 -20.62 -8.60 -0.10
C GLY A 99 -19.15 -8.66 -0.55
N ARG A 100 -18.36 -7.60 -0.37
CA ARG A 100 -16.94 -7.54 -0.76
C ARG A 100 -15.97 -7.56 0.42
N LEU A 101 -16.46 -7.32 1.63
CA LEU A 101 -15.65 -7.26 2.85
C LEU A 101 -15.67 -8.56 3.62
N GLU A 102 -14.50 -8.98 4.04
CA GLU A 102 -14.27 -10.09 4.95
C GLU A 102 -13.37 -9.62 6.10
N CYS A 103 -13.70 -10.04 7.31
CA CYS A 103 -12.90 -9.76 8.50
C CYS A 103 -12.21 -11.04 8.93
N HIS A 104 -10.87 -11.03 8.94
CA HIS A 104 -10.10 -12.14 9.50
C HIS A 104 -9.83 -11.86 10.99
N GLY A 105 -10.68 -12.45 11.85
CA GLY A 105 -10.66 -12.30 13.31
C GLY A 105 -12.01 -12.68 13.94
N ASP A 106 -12.21 -12.37 15.23
CA ASP A 106 -13.54 -12.43 15.86
C ASP A 106 -14.39 -11.24 15.40
N GLN A 107 -15.72 -11.36 15.41
CA GLN A 107 -16.64 -10.29 14.97
C GLN A 107 -16.45 -8.95 15.72
N LYS A 108 -15.79 -8.96 16.88
CA LYS A 108 -15.45 -7.78 17.71
C LYS A 108 -14.03 -7.27 17.52
N ASN A 109 -13.18 -7.99 16.78
CA ASN A 109 -11.76 -7.73 16.59
C ASN A 109 -11.33 -8.02 15.13
N CYS A 110 -11.74 -7.13 14.23
CA CYS A 110 -11.39 -7.17 12.81
C CYS A 110 -10.10 -6.38 12.55
N HIS A 111 -8.98 -6.87 13.07
CA HIS A 111 -7.67 -6.23 12.86
C HIS A 111 -7.10 -6.46 11.45
N THR A 112 -7.67 -7.41 10.70
CA THR A 112 -7.36 -7.66 9.28
C THR A 112 -8.63 -7.50 8.45
N LEU A 113 -8.67 -6.46 7.60
CA LEU A 113 -9.74 -6.20 6.65
C LEU A 113 -9.36 -6.75 5.28
N ARG A 114 -10.17 -7.64 4.72
CA ARG A 114 -10.01 -8.17 3.38
C ARG A 114 -11.09 -7.58 2.46
N ILE A 115 -10.66 -7.03 1.33
CA ILE A 115 -11.52 -6.42 0.32
C ILE A 115 -11.34 -7.19 -0.99
N THR A 116 -12.41 -7.80 -1.48
CA THR A 116 -12.47 -8.56 -2.74
C THR A 116 -13.11 -7.73 -3.85
N ASP A 117 -12.98 -8.16 -5.11
CA ASP A 117 -13.53 -7.44 -6.28
C ASP A 117 -13.17 -5.94 -6.23
N LEU A 118 -11.86 -5.66 -6.18
CA LEU A 118 -11.36 -4.29 -6.04
C LEU A 118 -11.78 -3.41 -7.22
N ARG A 119 -12.16 -2.18 -6.92
CA ARG A 119 -12.60 -1.16 -7.87
C ARG A 119 -11.69 0.06 -7.80
N GLU A 120 -11.54 0.80 -8.89
CA GLU A 120 -10.76 2.04 -8.87
C GLU A 120 -11.25 3.02 -7.77
N SER A 121 -12.57 3.04 -7.51
CA SER A 121 -13.21 3.84 -6.45
C SER A 121 -12.83 3.43 -5.03
N ASP A 122 -12.30 2.22 -4.81
CA ASP A 122 -11.83 1.79 -3.50
C ASP A 122 -10.47 2.41 -3.12
N SER A 123 -9.83 3.14 -4.05
CA SER A 123 -8.57 3.85 -3.78
C SER A 123 -8.78 4.96 -2.75
N ALA A 124 -8.22 4.79 -1.56
CA ALA A 124 -8.40 5.70 -0.43
C ALA A 124 -7.36 5.46 0.66
N GLU A 125 -7.30 6.37 1.65
CA GLU A 125 -6.64 6.08 2.93
C GLU A 125 -7.63 5.40 3.88
N TYR A 126 -7.29 4.18 4.30
CA TYR A 126 -8.05 3.38 5.25
C TYR A 126 -7.46 3.53 6.64
N LYS A 127 -8.31 3.78 7.62
CA LYS A 127 -7.94 3.94 9.03
C LYS A 127 -8.68 2.94 9.89
N PHE A 128 -7.98 2.48 10.92
CA PHE A 128 -8.50 1.59 11.93
C PHE A 128 -8.82 2.39 13.20
N ARG A 129 -9.99 2.11 13.78
CA ARG A 129 -10.43 2.69 15.05
C ARG A 129 -10.77 1.58 16.02
N LEU A 130 -10.28 1.74 17.25
CA LEU A 130 -10.49 0.79 18.34
C LEU A 130 -11.19 1.46 19.52
N LEU A 131 -12.16 0.76 20.09
CA LEU A 131 -12.92 1.18 21.26
C LEU A 131 -12.71 0.16 22.38
N THR A 132 -12.52 0.66 23.60
CA THR A 132 -12.51 -0.15 24.81
C THR A 132 -13.67 0.23 25.73
N ASP A 133 -13.91 -0.59 26.75
CA ASP A 133 -14.87 -0.35 27.83
C ASP A 133 -14.45 0.77 28.80
N GLN A 134 -13.29 1.40 28.57
CA GLN A 134 -12.77 2.47 29.42
C GLN A 134 -13.38 3.83 29.12
N THR A 135 -13.46 4.69 30.14
CA THR A 135 -13.87 6.09 29.96
C THR A 135 -12.92 6.80 28.99
N GLY A 136 -13.45 7.25 27.86
CA GLY A 136 -12.65 7.88 26.81
C GLY A 136 -11.79 6.90 25.99
N GLY A 137 -12.01 5.59 26.13
CA GLY A 137 -11.30 4.52 25.44
C GLY A 137 -11.59 4.45 23.94
N LYS A 138 -11.18 5.48 23.20
CA LYS A 138 -11.33 5.59 21.76
C LYS A 138 -9.99 6.00 21.15
N TYR A 139 -9.53 5.26 20.16
CA TYR A 139 -8.29 5.58 19.48
C TYR A 139 -8.41 5.32 17.98
N ILE A 140 -7.85 6.23 17.19
CA ILE A 140 -7.77 6.14 15.73
C ILE A 140 -6.29 6.02 15.38
N GLY A 141 -5.94 4.96 14.66
CA GLY A 141 -4.59 4.79 14.14
C GLY A 141 -4.24 5.84 13.10
N SER A 142 -3.05 6.44 13.24
CA SER A 142 -2.54 7.43 12.30
C SER A 142 -1.03 7.25 12.09
N PRO A 143 -0.50 7.33 10.85
CA PRO A 143 -1.25 7.47 9.58
C PRO A 143 -2.08 6.21 9.27
N GLY A 144 -3.00 6.27 8.31
CA GLY A 144 -3.69 5.10 7.80
C GLY A 144 -2.84 4.32 6.78
N VAL A 145 -3.46 3.34 6.12
CA VAL A 145 -2.89 2.64 4.96
C VAL A 145 -3.53 3.19 3.68
N THR A 146 -2.71 3.64 2.73
CA THR A 146 -3.21 4.10 1.43
C THR A 146 -3.29 2.95 0.44
N LEU A 147 -4.49 2.70 -0.09
CA LEU A 147 -4.72 1.74 -1.16
C LEU A 147 -4.82 2.48 -2.50
N TYR A 148 -4.08 2.00 -3.49
CA TYR A 148 -4.23 2.38 -4.89
C TYR A 148 -4.71 1.18 -5.68
N VAL A 149 -5.85 1.31 -6.35
CA VAL A 149 -6.37 0.29 -7.26
C VAL A 149 -6.10 0.71 -8.70
N THR A 150 -5.52 -0.19 -9.49
CA THR A 150 -5.10 0.11 -10.87
C THR A 150 -5.44 -1.04 -11.83
N ASP A 151 -5.58 -0.71 -13.11
CA ASP A 151 -5.65 -1.68 -14.19
C ASP A 151 -4.25 -1.93 -14.79
N VAL A 152 -4.08 -3.05 -15.48
CA VAL A 152 -2.93 -3.30 -16.36
C VAL A 152 -3.20 -2.61 -17.71
N VAL A 153 -2.26 -1.81 -18.17
CA VAL A 153 -2.35 -1.05 -19.42
C VAL A 153 -1.23 -1.52 -20.35
N LEU A 154 -1.60 -1.91 -21.56
CA LEU A 154 -0.65 -2.09 -22.65
C LEU A 154 -0.45 -0.73 -23.32
N GLU A 155 0.81 -0.32 -23.46
CA GLU A 155 1.20 0.82 -24.27
C GLU A 155 2.00 0.31 -25.48
N MET A 156 1.53 0.66 -26.67
CA MET A 156 2.20 0.35 -27.93
C MET A 156 2.24 1.60 -28.81
N ASP A 157 3.44 2.10 -29.07
CA ASP A 157 3.66 3.23 -29.99
C ASP A 157 4.95 3.00 -30.80
N PRO A 158 4.89 2.91 -32.14
CA PRO A 158 3.68 2.97 -32.98
C PRO A 158 2.92 1.64 -33.04
N THR A 159 1.61 1.72 -33.31
CA THR A 159 0.74 0.55 -33.55
C THR A 159 0.77 0.05 -35.00
N SER A 160 1.44 0.80 -35.90
CA SER A 160 1.63 0.44 -37.30
C SER A 160 3.09 0.67 -37.69
N VAL A 161 3.75 -0.40 -38.13
CA VAL A 161 5.19 -0.41 -38.47
C VAL A 161 5.42 -1.06 -39.84
N SER A 162 6.59 -0.80 -40.41
CA SER A 162 7.05 -1.48 -41.62
C SER A 162 7.85 -2.74 -41.27
N GLU A 163 7.88 -3.71 -42.17
CA GLU A 163 8.74 -4.89 -42.00
C GLU A 163 10.20 -4.49 -41.74
N ARG A 164 10.89 -5.28 -40.91
CA ARG A 164 12.27 -5.08 -40.43
C ARG A 164 12.47 -3.95 -39.41
N GLU A 165 11.41 -3.23 -39.04
CA GLU A 165 11.47 -2.30 -37.91
C GLU A 165 11.42 -3.06 -36.57
N ASN A 166 11.73 -2.34 -35.49
CA ASN A 166 11.62 -2.87 -34.13
C ASN A 166 10.46 -2.16 -33.44
N VAL A 167 9.67 -2.90 -32.68
CA VAL A 167 8.60 -2.34 -31.85
C VAL A 167 8.79 -2.81 -30.42
N THR A 168 8.50 -1.94 -29.45
CA THR A 168 8.52 -2.29 -28.03
C THR A 168 7.13 -2.09 -27.48
N LEU A 169 6.57 -3.17 -26.93
CA LEU A 169 5.35 -3.17 -26.15
C LEU A 169 5.71 -2.91 -24.70
N ILE A 170 4.94 -2.09 -23.99
CA ILE A 170 5.18 -1.80 -22.57
C ILE A 170 3.92 -2.12 -21.76
N CYS A 171 4.08 -2.97 -20.77
CA CYS A 171 3.05 -3.31 -19.79
C CYS A 171 3.20 -2.40 -18.57
N ARG A 172 2.18 -1.59 -18.28
CA ARG A 172 2.22 -0.62 -17.18
C ARG A 172 1.07 -0.80 -16.21
N THR A 173 1.32 -0.36 -14.98
CA THR A 173 0.33 -0.11 -13.95
C THR A 173 0.51 1.32 -13.44
N LYS A 174 -0.56 1.98 -12.96
CA LYS A 174 -0.47 3.38 -12.48
C LYS A 174 0.30 3.49 -11.16
N CYS A 175 0.45 2.38 -10.44
CA CYS A 175 1.25 2.25 -9.23
C CYS A 175 2.09 0.97 -9.25
N THR A 176 3.12 0.90 -8.42
CA THR A 176 4.01 -0.26 -8.33
C THR A 176 3.35 -1.37 -7.52
N LEU A 177 2.96 -2.47 -8.17
CA LEU A 177 2.54 -3.69 -7.47
C LEU A 177 3.76 -4.31 -6.78
N ASP A 178 3.55 -4.89 -5.59
CA ASP A 178 4.62 -5.52 -4.83
C ASP A 178 4.10 -6.80 -4.13
N PRO A 179 4.65 -7.99 -4.45
CA PRO A 179 5.78 -8.24 -5.37
C PRO A 179 5.35 -8.46 -6.83
N ILE A 180 6.03 -7.83 -7.80
CA ILE A 180 5.97 -8.24 -9.21
C ILE A 180 7.14 -9.17 -9.48
N THR A 181 6.84 -10.38 -9.95
CA THR A 181 7.87 -11.38 -10.29
C THR A 181 8.18 -11.35 -11.79
N ALA A 182 7.14 -11.30 -12.64
CA ALA A 182 7.27 -11.14 -14.09
C ALA A 182 5.99 -10.57 -14.73
N TYR A 183 6.09 -10.24 -16.03
CA TYR A 183 4.98 -9.94 -16.92
C TYR A 183 4.78 -11.07 -17.93
N SER A 184 3.53 -11.42 -18.18
CA SER A 184 3.11 -12.41 -19.19
C SER A 184 2.55 -11.70 -20.41
N TRP A 185 2.91 -12.15 -21.61
CA TRP A 185 2.53 -11.51 -22.87
C TRP A 185 1.68 -12.46 -23.71
N TYR A 186 0.71 -11.88 -24.41
CA TYR A 186 -0.25 -12.61 -25.22
C TYR A 186 -0.34 -12.01 -26.61
N LYS A 187 -0.57 -12.88 -27.59
CA LYS A 187 -0.89 -12.51 -28.97
C LYS A 187 -2.10 -13.31 -29.43
N ASN A 188 -3.13 -12.62 -29.91
CA ASN A 188 -4.41 -13.19 -30.33
C ASN A 188 -5.02 -14.09 -29.24
N GLY A 189 -4.93 -13.67 -27.99
CA GLY A 189 -5.39 -14.41 -26.81
C GLY A 189 -4.57 -15.65 -26.43
N GLN A 190 -3.43 -15.91 -27.08
CA GLN A 190 -2.54 -17.03 -26.77
C GLN A 190 -1.24 -16.53 -26.11
N PRO A 191 -0.70 -17.24 -25.11
CA PRO A 191 0.54 -16.84 -24.46
C PRO A 191 1.72 -16.93 -25.43
N ILE A 192 2.60 -15.93 -25.41
CA ILE A 192 3.81 -15.92 -26.22
C ILE A 192 4.87 -16.78 -25.49
N PRO A 193 5.46 -17.80 -26.12
CA PRO A 193 6.47 -18.64 -25.48
C PRO A 193 7.72 -17.84 -25.08
N ASN A 194 8.22 -18.07 -23.86
CA ASN A 194 9.46 -17.46 -23.34
C ASN A 194 9.48 -15.92 -23.31
N SER A 195 8.31 -15.27 -23.29
CA SER A 195 8.20 -13.81 -23.17
C SER A 195 8.25 -13.31 -21.72
N ASN A 196 8.15 -14.21 -20.73
CA ASN A 196 8.06 -13.82 -19.34
C ASN A 196 9.35 -13.15 -18.87
N THR A 197 9.23 -11.91 -18.41
CA THR A 197 10.36 -11.09 -17.98
C THR A 197 9.96 -10.21 -16.80
N SER A 198 10.91 -9.90 -15.93
CA SER A 198 10.72 -8.89 -14.88
C SER A 198 10.70 -7.46 -15.44
N SER A 199 11.13 -7.28 -16.70
CA SER A 199 11.01 -6.02 -17.42
C SER A 199 9.56 -5.77 -17.86
N PRO A 200 9.01 -4.56 -17.67
CA PRO A 200 7.70 -4.22 -18.21
C PRO A 200 7.68 -4.12 -19.74
N GLY A 201 8.84 -4.11 -20.40
CA GLY A 201 8.96 -4.00 -21.86
C GLY A 201 9.21 -5.34 -22.55
N TYR A 202 8.52 -5.58 -23.65
CA TYR A 202 8.74 -6.69 -24.59
C TYR A 202 9.03 -6.15 -25.99
N SER A 203 10.22 -6.45 -26.50
CA SER A 203 10.69 -5.96 -27.80
C SER A 203 10.59 -7.05 -28.86
N LEU A 204 9.92 -6.71 -29.96
CA LEU A 204 9.92 -7.47 -31.20
C LEU A 204 10.98 -6.86 -32.13
N PHE A 205 11.93 -7.68 -32.56
CA PHE A 205 13.04 -7.24 -33.41
C PHE A 205 12.82 -7.69 -34.85
N SER A 206 13.08 -6.79 -35.80
CA SER A 206 12.96 -7.06 -37.24
C SER A 206 11.61 -7.69 -37.61
N VAL A 207 10.52 -7.00 -37.29
CA VAL A 207 9.15 -7.50 -37.44
C VAL A 207 8.81 -7.93 -38.86
N SER A 208 7.91 -8.90 -38.98
CA SER A 208 7.38 -9.44 -40.22
C SER A 208 5.86 -9.35 -40.27
N SER A 209 5.25 -9.60 -41.43
CA SER A 209 3.79 -9.70 -41.53
C SER A 209 3.16 -10.69 -40.53
N GLU A 210 3.90 -11.74 -40.12
CA GLU A 210 3.44 -12.70 -39.10
C GLU A 210 3.29 -12.06 -37.72
N ASP A 211 3.98 -10.96 -37.42
CA ASP A 211 3.91 -10.23 -36.15
C ASP A 211 2.62 -9.41 -36.00
N THR A 212 1.85 -9.24 -37.08
CA THR A 212 0.53 -8.62 -37.02
C THR A 212 -0.40 -9.40 -36.08
N GLY A 213 -1.09 -8.70 -35.18
CA GLY A 213 -2.00 -9.34 -34.23
C GLY A 213 -2.47 -8.43 -33.11
N ARG A 214 -3.34 -8.98 -32.25
CA ARG A 214 -3.87 -8.34 -31.06
C ARG A 214 -3.00 -8.73 -29.87
N TYR A 215 -2.34 -7.77 -29.25
CA TYR A 215 -1.45 -7.99 -28.13
C TYR A 215 -2.10 -7.55 -26.82
N SER A 216 -1.83 -8.27 -25.75
CA SER A 216 -2.14 -7.87 -24.37
C SER A 216 -1.05 -8.36 -23.44
N CYS A 217 -1.02 -7.81 -22.23
CA CYS A 217 -0.10 -8.22 -21.18
C CYS A 217 -0.84 -8.42 -19.86
N ALA A 218 -0.27 -9.24 -18.97
CA ALA A 218 -0.75 -9.43 -17.61
C ALA A 218 0.44 -9.47 -16.65
N VAL A 219 0.17 -9.29 -15.37
CA VAL A 219 1.17 -9.49 -14.31
C VAL A 219 1.13 -10.96 -13.89
N GLU A 220 2.30 -11.56 -13.67
CA GLU A 220 2.40 -12.95 -13.23
C GLU A 220 1.65 -13.18 -11.90
N GLY A 221 0.84 -14.24 -11.85
CA GLY A 221 -0.06 -14.53 -10.73
C GLY A 221 -1.41 -13.80 -10.80
N HIS A 222 -1.61 -12.96 -11.82
CA HIS A 222 -2.85 -12.24 -12.12
C HIS A 222 -3.18 -12.33 -13.61
N GLU A 223 -2.94 -13.49 -14.23
CA GLU A 223 -3.22 -13.74 -15.66
C GLU A 223 -4.70 -13.66 -16.01
N ASP A 224 -5.58 -13.78 -15.02
CA ASP A 224 -7.03 -13.58 -15.14
C ASP A 224 -7.43 -12.10 -15.31
N LEU A 225 -6.50 -11.17 -15.07
CA LEU A 225 -6.68 -9.72 -15.16
C LEU A 225 -5.74 -9.09 -16.22
N PRO A 226 -5.83 -9.49 -17.50
CA PRO A 226 -4.98 -8.93 -18.54
C PRO A 226 -5.39 -7.49 -18.91
N SER A 227 -4.47 -6.77 -19.54
CA SER A 227 -4.75 -5.50 -20.19
C SER A 227 -5.80 -5.64 -21.29
N ALA A 228 -6.37 -4.50 -21.70
CA ALA A 228 -7.06 -4.43 -22.98
C ALA A 228 -6.12 -4.83 -24.13
N GLU A 229 -6.70 -5.41 -25.19
CA GLU A 229 -5.95 -5.81 -26.38
C GLU A 229 -5.74 -4.63 -27.34
N GLU A 230 -4.52 -4.46 -27.81
CA GLU A 230 -4.16 -3.48 -28.86
C GLU A 230 -3.65 -4.17 -30.12
N THR A 231 -3.91 -3.61 -31.30
CA THR A 231 -3.56 -4.26 -32.57
C THR A 231 -2.26 -3.69 -33.14
N LEU A 232 -1.25 -4.54 -33.29
CA LEU A 232 -0.04 -4.24 -34.07
C LEU A 232 -0.30 -4.58 -35.53
N THR A 233 -0.06 -3.63 -36.42
CA THR A 233 -0.12 -3.83 -37.87
C THR A 233 1.27 -3.72 -38.48
N VAL A 234 1.73 -4.78 -39.15
CA VAL A 234 3.01 -4.76 -39.88
C VAL A 234 2.73 -4.69 -41.37
N THR A 235 3.31 -3.70 -42.03
CA THR A 235 3.14 -3.44 -43.47
C THR A 235 4.40 -3.79 -44.26
N CYS A 236 4.22 -4.50 -45.37
CA CYS A 236 5.32 -4.75 -46.30
C CYS A 236 5.59 -3.49 -47.11
N GLN A 237 6.82 -2.96 -47.04
CA GLN A 237 7.24 -1.89 -47.94
C GLN A 237 7.57 -2.48 -49.31
N TYR A 238 6.61 -2.41 -50.24
CA TYR A 238 6.94 -2.61 -51.66
C TYR A 238 7.82 -1.45 -52.10
N ILE A 239 9.12 -1.71 -52.32
CA ILE A 239 9.94 -0.81 -53.12
C ILE A 239 9.39 -0.90 -54.54
N VAL A 240 8.54 0.06 -54.92
CA VAL A 240 8.18 0.26 -56.32
C VAL A 240 9.44 0.75 -57.01
N GLY A 241 10.22 -0.20 -57.55
CA GLY A 241 11.39 0.10 -58.35
C GLY A 241 10.94 0.79 -59.62
N PHE A 242 11.10 2.11 -59.68
CA PHE A 242 11.09 2.83 -60.95
C PHE A 242 12.40 2.47 -61.67
N ILE A 243 12.27 1.68 -62.74
CA ILE A 243 13.33 1.32 -63.69
C ILE A 243 13.62 2.52 -64.60
#